data_AF-A0A133KFG4-F1
#
_entry.id   AF-A0A133KFG4-F1
#
_cell.length_a   1.000
_cell.length_b   1.000
_cell.length_c   1.000
_cell.angle_alpha   90.00
_cell.angle_beta   90.00
_cell.angle_gamma   90.00
#
_symmetry.space_group_name_H-M   'P 1'
#
loop_
_entity.id
_entity.type
_entity.pdbx_description
1 polymer ?
#
loop_
_entity_poly.entity_id
_entity_poly.type
_entity_poly.pdbx_seq_one_letter_code
_entity_poly.pdbx_strand_id
1 'polypeptide(L)'
;MTEKHIRFIEPDTLADAFLHCETRKVDKSGCISFMDQKYEVGLAFIGQKVEVIYDPADLEELTIEFEGYSPWKAHKLEIGERSGKRPPFPDHLQPQETDSSRLLKAAEQKYQERQMEQTPAVSFRAVWKEDGENV
;
A
#
# COMPACT_ATOMS: atom_id res chain seq x y z
N MET A 1 -46.46 50.89 2.60
CA MET A 1 -45.11 50.41 2.94
C MET A 1 -45.22 48.91 3.09
N THR A 2 -44.71 48.13 2.14
CA THR A 2 -44.78 46.66 2.19
C THR A 2 -43.73 46.16 3.18
N GLU A 3 -44.17 45.57 4.28
CA GLU A 3 -43.29 44.93 5.26
C GLU A 3 -42.51 43.81 4.57
N LYS A 4 -41.19 43.98 4.48
CA LYS A 4 -40.30 42.99 3.88
C LYS A 4 -39.98 41.95 4.96
N HIS A 5 -40.70 40.83 4.94
CA HIS A 5 -40.44 39.73 5.87
C HIS A 5 -38.99 39.23 5.72
N ILE A 6 -38.23 39.31 6.81
CA ILE A 6 -36.87 38.78 6.91
C ILE A 6 -37.00 37.25 7.03
N ARG A 7 -36.44 36.52 6.07
CA ARG A 7 -36.32 35.07 6.13
C ARG A 7 -34.92 34.73 6.59
N PHE A 8 -34.83 33.96 7.66
CA PHE A 8 -33.57 33.38 8.09
C PHE A 8 -33.32 32.12 7.28
N ILE A 9 -32.14 32.06 6.70
CA ILE A 9 -31.65 30.90 5.95
C ILE A 9 -31.04 29.92 6.96
N GLU A 10 -31.13 28.62 6.69
CA GLU A 10 -30.52 27.61 7.54
C GLU A 10 -28.99 27.77 7.54
N PRO A 11 -28.33 27.67 8.71
CA PRO A 11 -26.90 27.99 8.83
C PRO A 11 -26.02 27.13 7.92
N ASP A 12 -26.39 25.87 7.70
CA ASP A 12 -25.63 24.93 6.87
C ASP A 12 -25.61 25.38 5.40
N THR A 13 -26.77 25.76 4.86
CA THR A 13 -26.86 26.29 3.49
C THR A 13 -26.11 27.61 3.30
N LEU A 14 -25.96 28.39 4.38
CA LEU A 14 -25.15 29.59 4.36
C LEU A 14 -23.66 29.23 4.35
N ALA A 15 -23.22 28.26 5.16
CA ALA A 15 -21.84 27.79 5.21
C ALA A 15 -21.36 27.25 3.85
N ASP A 16 -22.18 26.41 3.21
CA ASP A 16 -21.86 25.82 1.90
C ASP A 16 -21.65 26.89 0.81
N ALA A 17 -22.40 28.00 0.88
CA ALA A 17 -22.30 29.08 -0.10
C ALA A 17 -20.98 29.87 -0.02
N PHE A 18 -20.23 29.75 1.07
CA PHE A 18 -18.94 30.45 1.27
C PHE A 18 -17.73 29.53 1.10
N LEU A 19 -17.92 28.26 0.74
CA LEU A 19 -16.81 27.37 0.42
C LEU A 19 -16.04 27.87 -0.81
N HIS A 20 -14.72 27.74 -0.76
CA HIS A 20 -13.84 28.15 -1.85
C HIS A 20 -13.66 26.99 -2.82
N CYS A 21 -13.66 27.28 -4.12
CA CYS A 21 -13.39 26.32 -5.18
C CYS A 21 -12.10 26.69 -5.90
N GLU A 22 -11.18 25.74 -6.02
CA GLU A 22 -9.96 25.88 -6.81
C GLU A 22 -9.73 24.64 -7.68
N THR A 23 -9.35 24.82 -8.95
CA THR A 23 -9.02 23.69 -9.84
C THR A 23 -7.56 23.28 -9.66
N ARG A 24 -7.32 22.00 -9.36
CA ARG A 24 -5.97 21.42 -9.25
C ARG A 24 -5.79 20.20 -10.14
N LYS A 25 -4.57 19.99 -10.63
CA LYS A 25 -4.21 18.82 -11.43
C LYS A 25 -3.69 17.72 -10.52
N VAL A 26 -4.17 16.49 -10.72
CA VAL A 26 -3.72 15.32 -9.97
C VAL A 26 -2.38 14.83 -10.50
N ASP A 27 -1.45 14.59 -9.58
CA ASP A 27 -0.12 14.07 -9.85
C ASP A 27 -0.16 12.58 -10.27
N LYS A 28 1.00 12.06 -10.70
CA LYS A 28 1.15 10.65 -11.10
C LYS A 28 0.86 9.64 -9.99
N SER A 29 0.87 10.08 -8.74
CA SER A 29 0.57 9.25 -7.56
C SER A 29 -0.91 9.25 -7.19
N GLY A 30 -1.78 9.97 -7.91
CA GLY A 30 -3.19 10.11 -7.50
C GLY A 30 -3.38 11.09 -6.34
N CYS A 31 -2.40 11.97 -6.09
CA CYS A 31 -2.45 13.00 -5.06
C CYS A 31 -2.51 14.40 -5.68
N ILE A 32 -2.94 15.38 -4.90
CA ILE A 32 -2.82 16.81 -5.24
C ILE A 32 -1.94 17.51 -4.21
N SER A 33 -1.17 18.51 -4.66
CA SER A 33 -0.46 19.42 -3.77
C SER A 33 -1.29 20.70 -3.61
N PHE A 34 -1.75 20.96 -2.38
CA PHE A 34 -2.63 22.07 -2.02
C PHE A 34 -2.15 22.70 -0.70
N MET A 35 -1.92 24.01 -0.68
CA MET A 35 -1.38 24.75 0.49
C MET A 35 -0.14 24.09 1.13
N ASP A 36 0.86 23.74 0.32
CA ASP A 36 2.09 23.03 0.71
C ASP A 36 1.88 21.65 1.39
N GLN A 37 0.67 21.11 1.31
CA GLN A 37 0.28 19.80 1.82
C GLN A 37 -0.17 18.90 0.68
N LYS A 38 -0.04 17.59 0.88
CA LYS A 38 -0.48 16.60 -0.11
C LYS A 38 -1.78 15.97 0.35
N TYR A 39 -2.71 15.76 -0.58
CA TYR A 39 -4.00 15.11 -0.31
C TYR A 39 -4.19 13.93 -1.24
N GLU A 40 -4.79 12.87 -0.74
CA GLU A 40 -5.11 11.68 -1.51
C GLU A 40 -6.46 11.86 -2.23
N VAL A 41 -6.42 11.88 -3.56
CA VAL A 41 -7.59 12.06 -4.43
C VAL A 41 -8.07 10.72 -4.96
N GLY A 42 -7.12 9.89 -5.40
CA GLY A 42 -7.36 8.56 -5.92
C GLY A 42 -6.69 8.34 -7.28
N LEU A 43 -6.32 7.09 -7.54
CA LEU A 43 -5.58 6.69 -8.74
C LEU A 43 -6.40 6.84 -10.03
N ALA A 44 -7.74 6.83 -9.95
CA ALA A 44 -8.62 6.98 -11.10
C ALA A 44 -8.51 8.36 -11.77
N PHE A 45 -8.03 9.36 -11.04
CA PHE A 45 -8.00 10.76 -11.48
C PHE A 45 -6.60 11.23 -11.88
N ILE A 46 -5.61 10.34 -11.98
CA ILE A 46 -4.23 10.70 -12.35
C ILE A 46 -4.21 11.50 -13.67
N GLY A 47 -3.61 12.69 -13.62
CA GLY A 47 -3.48 13.58 -14.78
C GLY A 47 -4.73 14.39 -15.13
N GLN A 48 -5.87 14.14 -14.46
CA GLN A 48 -7.09 14.92 -14.60
C GLN A 48 -7.01 16.22 -13.77
N LYS A 49 -7.86 17.18 -14.13
CA LYS A 49 -8.10 18.38 -13.32
C LYS A 49 -9.37 18.15 -12.50
N VAL A 50 -9.26 18.29 -11.20
CA VAL A 50 -10.36 18.16 -10.25
C VAL A 50 -10.65 19.50 -9.59
N GLU A 51 -11.89 19.71 -9.17
CA GLU A 51 -12.29 20.86 -8.40
C GLU A 51 -12.15 20.55 -6.91
N VAL A 52 -11.46 21.43 -6.19
CA VAL A 52 -11.19 21.31 -4.76
C VAL A 52 -12.04 22.34 -4.04
N ILE A 53 -13.03 21.86 -3.29
CA ILE A 53 -13.94 22.63 -2.47
C ILE A 53 -13.48 22.54 -1.01
N TYR A 54 -13.25 23.68 -0.37
CA TYR A 54 -12.69 23.72 0.99
C TYR A 54 -13.12 24.97 1.77
N ASP A 55 -13.03 24.88 3.10
CA ASP A 55 -13.14 26.03 3.99
C ASP A 55 -11.72 26.57 4.27
N PRO A 56 -11.41 27.85 4.02
CA PRO A 56 -10.10 28.40 4.36
C PRO A 56 -9.75 28.35 5.86
N ALA A 57 -10.74 28.19 6.75
CA ALA A 57 -10.51 28.03 8.18
C ALA A 57 -10.12 26.60 8.58
N ASP A 58 -10.50 25.58 7.79
CA ASP A 58 -10.24 24.17 8.06
C ASP A 58 -9.74 23.44 6.80
N LEU A 59 -8.50 22.99 6.86
CA LEU A 59 -7.82 22.29 5.77
C LEU A 59 -7.57 20.81 6.07
N GLU A 60 -8.16 20.24 7.12
CA GLU A 60 -7.95 18.81 7.42
C GLU A 60 -8.60 17.90 6.35
N GLU A 61 -9.79 18.26 5.89
CA GLU A 61 -10.56 17.55 4.88
C GLU A 61 -10.90 18.46 3.70
N LEU A 62 -10.61 18.01 2.48
CA LEU A 62 -11.01 18.71 1.26
C LEU A 62 -12.13 17.93 0.57
N THR A 63 -13.11 18.62 0.02
CA THR A 63 -14.13 17.99 -0.81
C THR A 63 -13.69 18.09 -2.26
N ILE A 64 -13.62 16.96 -2.96
CA ILE A 64 -13.22 16.90 -4.36
C ILE A 64 -14.44 16.61 -5.22
N GLU A 65 -14.59 17.42 -6.27
CA GLU A 65 -15.61 17.24 -7.29
C GLU A 65 -14.98 17.00 -8.65
N PHE A 66 -15.60 16.11 -9.42
CA PHE A 66 -15.23 15.81 -10.79
C PHE A 66 -16.48 15.45 -11.59
N GLU A 67 -16.53 15.89 -12.85
CA GLU A 67 -17.70 15.73 -13.71
C GLU A 67 -18.14 14.25 -13.81
N GLY A 68 -19.39 13.97 -13.45
CA GLY A 68 -19.97 12.62 -13.49
C GLY A 68 -19.66 11.73 -12.28
N TYR A 69 -19.00 12.26 -11.25
CA TYR A 69 -18.73 11.54 -10.00
C TYR A 69 -19.40 12.22 -8.82
N SER A 70 -19.78 11.42 -7.82
CA SER A 70 -20.22 11.96 -6.53
C SER A 70 -19.04 12.68 -5.88
N PRO A 71 -19.24 13.87 -5.28
CA PRO A 71 -18.24 14.52 -4.45
C PRO A 71 -17.74 13.56 -3.37
N TRP A 72 -16.44 13.58 -3.10
CA TRP A 72 -15.83 12.75 -2.04
C TRP A 72 -14.82 13.54 -1.23
N LYS A 73 -14.53 13.05 -0.03
CA LYS A 73 -13.56 13.67 0.86
C LYS A 73 -12.15 13.14 0.58
N ALA A 74 -11.21 14.06 0.48
CA ALA A 74 -9.78 13.81 0.39
C ALA A 74 -9.10 14.23 1.69
N HIS A 75 -8.32 13.31 2.24
CA HIS A 75 -7.59 13.55 3.49
C HIS A 75 -6.15 13.93 3.21
N LYS A 76 -5.60 14.73 4.13
CA LYS A 76 -4.18 15.07 4.15
C LYS A 76 -3.32 13.81 4.27
N LEU A 77 -2.31 13.72 3.42
CA LEU A 77 -1.31 12.66 3.43
C LEU A 77 -0.30 12.94 4.55
N GLU A 78 -0.41 12.20 5.64
CA GLU A 78 0.56 12.23 6.74
C GLU A 78 1.68 11.21 6.49
N ILE A 79 2.89 11.71 6.20
CA ILE A 79 4.09 10.87 6.11
C ILE A 79 4.70 10.78 7.51
N GLY A 80 4.42 9.67 8.21
CA GLY A 80 5.04 9.38 9.50
C GLY A 80 6.53 9.04 9.39
N GLU A 81 7.24 9.07 10.53
CA GLU A 81 8.68 8.73 10.62
C GLU A 81 8.99 7.31 10.10
N ARG A 82 8.03 6.40 10.24
CA ARG A 82 8.13 5.01 9.82
C ARG A 82 7.05 4.69 8.80
N SER A 83 7.39 3.91 7.78
CA SER A 83 6.40 3.35 6.86
C SER A 83 5.38 2.51 7.63
N GLY A 84 4.10 2.64 7.25
CA GLY A 84 3.02 1.81 7.79
C GLY A 84 3.26 0.32 7.52
N LYS A 85 2.49 -0.54 8.20
CA LYS A 85 2.55 -1.99 7.95
C LYS A 85 2.12 -2.27 6.52
N ARG A 86 2.98 -2.97 5.75
CA ARG A 86 2.66 -3.40 4.40
C ARG A 86 1.40 -4.27 4.44
N PRO A 87 0.37 -3.98 3.61
CA PRO A 87 -0.82 -4.81 3.59
C PRO A 87 -0.46 -6.26 3.21
N PRO A 88 -1.18 -7.26 3.76
CA PRO A 88 -0.98 -8.64 3.37
C PRO A 88 -1.26 -8.78 1.87
N PHE A 89 -0.56 -9.71 1.24
CA PHE A 89 -0.73 -9.95 -0.18
C PHE A 89 -2.14 -10.49 -0.45
N PRO A 90 -2.83 -10.06 -1.52
CA PRO A 90 -4.14 -10.58 -1.86
C PRO A 90 -4.13 -12.12 -1.99
N ASP A 91 -5.19 -12.79 -1.55
CA ASP A 91 -5.25 -14.27 -1.48
C ASP A 91 -4.90 -14.95 -2.81
N HIS A 92 -5.33 -14.35 -3.93
CA HIS A 92 -5.08 -14.86 -5.29
C HIS A 92 -3.63 -14.69 -5.77
N LEU A 93 -2.80 -13.93 -5.06
CA LEU A 93 -1.38 -13.74 -5.37
C LEU A 93 -0.47 -14.42 -4.34
N GLN A 94 -1.03 -15.08 -3.32
CA GLN A 94 -0.23 -15.82 -2.34
C GLN A 94 0.53 -16.97 -3.04
N PRO A 95 1.72 -17.33 -2.55
CA PRO A 95 2.45 -18.49 -3.06
C PRO A 95 1.55 -19.74 -2.95
N GLN A 96 1.17 -20.28 -4.10
CA GLN A 96 0.38 -21.51 -4.14
C GLN A 96 1.29 -22.68 -3.75
N GLU A 97 0.91 -23.43 -2.73
CA GLU A 97 1.60 -24.66 -2.37
C GLU A 97 1.57 -25.61 -3.58
N THR A 98 2.75 -25.97 -4.07
CA THR A 98 2.91 -26.79 -5.26
C THR A 98 3.35 -28.19 -4.85
N ASP A 99 2.64 -29.22 -5.30
CA ASP A 99 2.86 -30.60 -4.81
C ASP A 99 4.29 -31.12 -5.06
N SER A 100 4.85 -30.88 -6.26
CA SER A 100 6.24 -31.22 -6.58
C SER A 100 6.65 -30.78 -7.99
N SER A 101 7.95 -30.55 -8.21
CA SER A 101 8.52 -30.32 -9.54
C SER A 101 9.14 -31.59 -10.11
N ARG A 102 8.84 -31.90 -11.38
CA ARG A 102 9.45 -33.03 -12.11
C ARG A 102 10.98 -32.92 -12.19
N LEU A 103 11.48 -31.69 -12.39
CA LEU A 103 12.91 -31.43 -12.47
C LEU A 103 13.57 -31.69 -11.11
N LEU A 104 12.97 -31.17 -10.02
CA LEU A 104 13.51 -31.37 -8.68
C LEU A 104 13.50 -32.84 -8.28
N LYS A 105 12.44 -33.59 -8.60
CA LYS A 105 12.39 -35.04 -8.38
C LYS A 105 13.52 -35.79 -9.10
N ALA A 106 13.76 -35.47 -10.37
CA ALA A 106 14.85 -36.11 -11.13
C ALA A 106 16.23 -35.73 -10.57
N ALA A 107 16.41 -34.49 -10.10
CA ALA A 107 17.64 -34.05 -9.45
C ALA A 107 17.86 -34.76 -8.11
N GLU A 108 16.80 -34.97 -7.34
CA GLU A 108 16.83 -35.67 -6.05
C GLU A 108 17.19 -37.14 -6.21
N GLN A 109 16.66 -37.82 -7.24
CA GLN A 109 17.06 -39.19 -7.59
C GLN A 109 18.57 -39.29 -7.89
N LYS A 110 19.09 -38.42 -8.77
CA LYS A 110 20.53 -38.37 -9.07
C LYS A 110 21.39 -38.06 -7.86
N TYR A 111 20.88 -37.23 -6.95
CA TYR A 111 21.57 -36.93 -5.70
C TYR A 111 21.66 -38.16 -4.79
N GLN A 112 20.57 -38.92 -4.67
CA GLN A 112 20.56 -40.17 -3.89
C GLN A 112 21.50 -41.22 -4.48
N GLU A 113 21.49 -41.41 -5.80
CA GLU A 113 22.42 -42.31 -6.50
C GLU A 113 23.87 -41.96 -6.20
N ARG A 114 24.22 -40.67 -6.30
CA ARG A 114 25.57 -40.18 -5.99
C ARG A 114 25.96 -40.41 -4.54
N GLN A 115 25.04 -40.23 -3.59
CA GLN A 115 25.31 -40.46 -2.18
C GLN A 115 25.56 -41.95 -1.88
N MET A 116 24.81 -42.85 -2.52
CA MET A 116 25.04 -44.29 -2.41
C MET A 116 26.38 -44.72 -3.01
N GLU A 117 26.77 -44.14 -4.15
CA GLU A 117 28.08 -44.42 -4.77
C GLU A 117 29.25 -43.84 -3.96
N GLN A 118 29.04 -42.73 -3.25
CA GLN A 118 30.07 -42.01 -2.53
C GLN A 118 30.26 -42.46 -1.08
N THR A 119 29.44 -43.37 -0.54
CA THR A 119 29.70 -43.93 0.80
C THR A 119 30.97 -44.79 0.79
N PRO A 120 32.07 -44.34 1.44
CA PRO A 120 33.30 -45.11 1.46
C PRO A 120 33.14 -46.35 2.36
N ALA A 121 33.54 -47.52 1.87
CA ALA A 121 33.45 -48.79 2.61
C ALA A 121 34.27 -48.80 3.92
N VAL A 122 35.28 -47.93 4.03
CA VAL A 122 36.09 -47.75 5.25
C VAL A 122 36.32 -46.25 5.46
N SER A 123 35.83 -45.71 6.59
CA SER A 123 36.12 -44.36 7.03
C SER A 123 37.15 -44.37 8.17
N PHE A 124 38.41 -44.05 7.88
CA PHE A 124 39.50 -43.98 8.88
C PHE A 124 39.41 -42.80 9.86
N ARG A 125 38.29 -42.05 9.85
CA ARG A 125 38.11 -40.85 10.70
C ARG A 125 38.06 -41.14 12.20
N ALA A 126 37.79 -42.39 12.60
CA ALA A 126 37.72 -42.79 14.02
C ALA A 126 38.92 -43.61 14.51
N VAL A 127 39.84 -44.02 13.61
CA VAL A 127 40.93 -44.96 13.96
C VAL A 127 42.02 -44.30 14.83
N TRP A 128 42.07 -42.97 14.92
CA TRP A 128 43.08 -42.23 15.69
C TRP A 128 42.64 -41.85 17.13
N LYS A 129 41.51 -42.37 17.63
CA LYS A 129 40.95 -41.97 18.94
C LYS A 129 41.19 -42.96 20.09
N GLU A 130 41.80 -44.10 19.83
CA GLU A 130 42.16 -45.08 20.86
C GLU A 130 43.59 -45.54 20.62
N ASP A 131 44.55 -44.87 21.27
CA ASP A 131 45.88 -45.39 21.64
C ASP A 131 46.60 -44.30 22.46
N GLY A 132 46.03 -44.03 23.64
CA GLY A 132 46.53 -43.04 24.60
C GLY A 132 46.53 -43.54 26.04
N GLU A 133 46.58 -44.85 26.27
CA GLU A 133 46.79 -45.43 27.60
C GLU A 133 47.85 -46.55 27.57
N ASN A 134 48.88 -46.38 28.41
CA ASN A 134 50.08 -47.20 28.64
C ASN A 134 51.16 -47.01 27.55
N VAL A 135 52.34 -46.43 27.83
CA VAL A 135 53.27 -46.65 28.95
C VAL A 135 54.03 -45.35 29.26
#